data_AF-A0A2H0PID0-F1
#
_entry.id   AF-A0A2H0PID0-F1
#
_cell.length_a   1.000
_cell.length_b   1.000
_cell.length_c   1.000
_cell.angle_alpha   90.00
_cell.angle_beta   90.00
_cell.angle_gamma   90.00
#
_symmetry.space_group_name_H-M   'P 1'
#
loop_
_entity.id
_entity.type
_entity.pdbx_description
1 polymer ?
#
loop_
_entity_poly.entity_id
_entity_poly.type
_entity_poly.pdbx_seq_one_letter_code
_entity_poly.pdbx_strand_id
1 'polypeptide(L)'
;MDHGPERLLFCDYDGEFRFADVLSRLGFLVDQIRPEGLRSISVGEHSLYIFSFEESKNSQKALKTCEKLKSAQFLTPIVLVNRNKPTPDFINHKHEEKRADAYVFNCESESPLLDVVDGILGTPLPPEMKLSTGSFRSPDPEFLEKIKNYEDQVSSLNKELEDLRQASSVMDKALEAQRNFYKPKLKALLDGQKVQLQTETERLKFKLSEIEAKLLDREARIKELEQVKNNNERKIDKIVASHQKAQQNLRVFYQEKIRQLGDSAKKALEIPAALEPELDSN
;
A
#
# COMPACT_ATOMS: atom_id res chain seq x y z
N MET A 1 -0.51 43.39 -28.87
CA MET A 1 -0.81 41.98 -28.59
C MET A 1 -0.79 41.87 -27.09
N ASP A 2 -1.91 41.46 -26.49
CA ASP A 2 -2.00 41.26 -25.04
C ASP A 2 -1.17 40.01 -24.69
N HIS A 3 0.13 40.19 -24.51
CA HIS A 3 0.97 39.17 -23.89
C HIS A 3 0.56 39.14 -22.42
N GLY A 4 -0.05 38.03 -21.99
CA GLY A 4 -0.24 37.75 -20.57
C GLY A 4 1.11 37.81 -19.84
N PRO A 5 1.10 37.87 -18.49
CA PRO A 5 2.34 37.96 -17.72
C PRO A 5 3.29 36.81 -18.08
N GLU A 6 4.54 37.17 -18.37
CA GLU A 6 5.57 36.20 -18.76
C GLU A 6 5.75 35.16 -17.65
N ARG A 7 5.64 33.88 -18.02
CA ARG A 7 5.73 32.75 -17.09
C ARG A 7 7.15 32.21 -17.06
N LEU A 8 7.76 32.24 -15.88
CA LEU A 8 9.13 31.82 -15.65
C LEU A 8 9.14 30.51 -14.87
N LEU A 9 10.03 29.60 -15.25
CA LEU A 9 10.34 28.46 -14.40
C LEU A 9 11.58 28.77 -13.58
N PHE A 10 11.46 28.72 -12.26
CA PHE A 10 12.59 28.87 -11.34
C PHE A 10 12.91 27.53 -10.67
N CYS A 11 13.98 26.88 -11.11
CA CYS A 11 14.49 25.66 -10.50
C CYS A 11 15.65 25.99 -9.56
N ASP A 12 15.44 25.76 -8.26
CA ASP A 12 16.48 25.92 -7.25
C ASP A 12 17.01 24.56 -6.81
N TYR A 13 18.30 24.31 -7.05
CA TYR A 13 18.95 23.06 -6.69
C TYR A 13 19.28 22.94 -5.20
N ASP A 14 19.34 24.05 -4.47
CA ASP A 14 19.54 24.09 -3.02
C ASP A 14 18.20 24.26 -2.27
N GLY A 15 17.18 24.78 -2.95
CA GLY A 15 15.78 24.79 -2.50
C GLY A 15 15.40 25.96 -1.60
N GLU A 16 16.15 27.07 -1.67
CA GLU A 16 15.92 28.29 -0.88
C GLU A 16 15.00 29.31 -1.57
N PHE A 17 14.91 29.26 -2.91
CA PHE A 17 14.07 30.08 -3.78
C PHE A 17 14.24 31.60 -3.63
N ARG A 18 15.42 32.05 -3.17
CA ARG A 18 15.70 33.45 -2.81
C ARG A 18 15.28 34.50 -3.86
N PHE A 19 15.46 34.21 -5.15
CA PHE A 19 15.15 35.14 -6.23
C PHE A 19 13.72 35.03 -6.77
N ALA A 20 12.99 33.96 -6.44
CA ALA A 20 11.65 33.71 -6.99
C ALA A 20 10.63 34.73 -6.48
N ASP A 21 10.72 35.12 -5.20
CA ASP A 21 9.84 36.13 -4.60
C ASP A 21 10.02 37.50 -5.26
N VAL A 22 11.25 37.86 -5.59
CA VAL A 22 11.57 39.15 -6.22
C VAL A 22 11.01 39.21 -7.63
N LEU A 23 11.22 38.14 -8.42
CA LEU A 23 10.62 38.02 -9.75
C LEU A 23 9.08 38.06 -9.69
N SER A 24 8.48 37.40 -8.71
CA SER A 24 7.01 37.42 -8.54
C SER A 24 6.48 38.81 -8.20
N ARG A 25 7.19 39.58 -7.34
CA ARG A 25 6.83 40.97 -7.00
C ARG A 25 6.92 41.92 -8.19
N LEU A 26 7.78 41.62 -9.17
CA LEU A 26 7.92 42.39 -10.40
C LEU A 26 6.84 42.04 -11.45
N GLY A 27 5.92 41.12 -11.13
CA GLY A 27 4.76 40.78 -11.96
C GLY A 27 4.95 39.56 -12.86
N PHE A 28 6.07 38.84 -12.74
CA PHE A 28 6.27 37.58 -13.44
C PHE A 28 5.49 36.44 -12.77
N LEU A 29 4.97 35.50 -13.56
CA LEU A 29 4.38 34.27 -13.02
C LEU A 29 5.50 33.25 -12.82
N VAL A 30 5.94 33.05 -11.58
CA VAL A 30 7.10 32.19 -11.27
C VAL A 30 6.66 30.83 -10.74
N ASP A 31 6.92 29.79 -11.52
CA ASP A 31 6.77 28.40 -11.08
C ASP A 31 8.05 27.95 -10.37
N GLN A 32 7.95 27.75 -9.06
CA GLN A 32 9.06 27.30 -8.23
C GLN A 32 9.12 25.77 -8.23
N ILE A 33 10.27 25.21 -8.63
CA ILE A 33 10.46 23.76 -8.64
C ILE A 33 11.81 23.34 -8.09
N ARG A 34 11.86 22.12 -7.55
CA ARG A 34 13.11 21.44 -7.21
C ARG A 34 13.56 20.55 -8.38
N PRO A 35 14.85 20.19 -8.47
CA PRO A 35 15.39 19.43 -9.60
C PRO A 35 14.67 18.11 -9.88
N GLU A 36 14.14 17.45 -8.86
CA GLU A 36 13.39 16.20 -8.97
C GLU A 36 12.08 16.37 -9.75
N GLY A 37 11.47 17.55 -9.65
CA GLY A 37 10.21 17.89 -10.30
C GLY A 37 10.36 18.32 -11.76
N LEU A 38 11.59 18.56 -12.25
CA LEU A 38 11.80 19.00 -13.65
C LEU A 38 11.19 18.05 -14.70
N ARG A 39 11.00 16.77 -14.35
CA ARG A 39 10.39 15.76 -15.23
C ARG A 39 8.89 15.93 -15.42
N SER A 40 8.19 16.62 -14.51
CA SER A 40 6.74 16.80 -14.55
C SER A 40 6.30 18.10 -15.22
N ILE A 41 7.24 18.89 -15.76
CA ILE A 41 6.92 20.17 -16.39
C ILE A 41 6.58 19.96 -17.87
N SER A 42 5.45 20.53 -18.28
CA SER A 42 5.07 20.65 -19.70
C SER A 42 6.09 21.50 -20.46
N VAL A 43 6.73 20.92 -21.47
CA VAL A 43 7.63 21.64 -22.38
C VAL A 43 6.84 22.68 -23.18
N GLY A 44 7.22 23.96 -23.07
CA GLY A 44 6.68 25.06 -23.89
C GLY A 44 5.69 25.99 -23.19
N GLU A 45 5.40 25.80 -21.90
CA GLU A 45 4.51 26.70 -21.13
C GLU A 45 5.24 27.92 -20.52
N HIS A 46 6.57 27.91 -20.51
CA HIS A 46 7.40 28.95 -19.88
C HIS A 46 8.24 29.68 -20.91
N SER A 47 8.41 30.98 -20.69
CA SER A 47 9.19 31.87 -21.55
C SER A 47 10.68 31.87 -21.20
N LEU A 48 11.03 31.49 -19.97
CA LEU A 48 12.41 31.44 -19.50
C LEU A 48 12.58 30.41 -18.36
N TYR A 49 13.71 29.70 -18.39
CA TYR A 49 14.11 28.74 -17.36
C TYR A 49 15.31 29.31 -16.59
N ILE A 50 15.20 29.41 -15.27
CA ILE A 50 16.25 29.90 -14.39
C ILE A 50 16.68 28.77 -13.48
N PHE A 51 17.94 28.33 -13.60
CA PHE A 51 18.52 27.30 -12.74
C PHE A 51 19.47 27.94 -11.75
N SER A 52 19.09 27.95 -10.48
CA SER A 52 19.87 28.54 -9.40
C SER A 52 20.55 27.46 -8.57
N PHE A 53 21.81 27.69 -8.23
CA PHE A 53 22.57 26.85 -7.32
C PHE A 53 23.65 27.65 -6.57
N GLU A 54 24.06 27.12 -5.44
CA GLU A 54 25.08 27.65 -4.56
C GLU A 54 26.21 26.64 -4.32
N GLU A 55 25.86 25.37 -4.08
CA GLU A 55 26.84 24.31 -3.86
C GLU A 55 27.48 23.79 -5.15
N SER A 56 28.78 23.50 -5.09
CA SER A 56 29.54 22.91 -6.23
C SER A 56 28.94 21.58 -6.73
N LYS A 57 28.40 20.74 -5.82
CA LYS A 57 27.72 19.48 -6.20
C LYS A 57 26.46 19.74 -7.03
N ASN A 58 25.75 20.81 -6.73
CA ASN A 58 24.54 21.20 -7.44
C ASN A 58 24.84 21.90 -8.77
N SER A 59 25.97 22.62 -8.85
CA SER A 59 26.50 23.15 -10.11
C SER A 59 26.63 22.07 -11.18
N GLN A 60 27.25 20.92 -10.88
CA GLN A 60 27.39 19.82 -11.85
C GLN A 60 26.04 19.25 -12.31
N LYS A 61 25.04 19.20 -11.42
CA LYS A 61 23.70 18.73 -11.76
C LYS A 61 22.98 19.72 -12.68
N ALA A 62 23.08 21.01 -12.38
CA ALA A 62 22.48 22.08 -13.18
C ALA A 62 23.06 22.14 -14.59
N LEU A 63 24.40 22.07 -14.72
CA LEU A 63 25.09 22.03 -16.01
C LEU A 63 24.66 20.83 -16.85
N LYS A 64 24.70 19.61 -16.29
CA LYS A 64 24.22 18.40 -16.98
C LYS A 64 22.75 18.48 -17.39
N THR A 65 21.92 19.19 -16.62
CA THR A 65 20.50 19.38 -16.95
C THR A 65 20.36 20.33 -18.14
N CYS A 66 21.09 21.45 -18.13
CA CYS A 66 21.17 22.38 -19.26
C CYS A 66 21.62 21.67 -20.54
N GLU A 67 22.73 20.92 -20.49
CA GLU A 67 23.23 20.17 -21.64
C GLU A 67 22.20 19.19 -22.19
N LYS A 68 21.45 18.49 -21.32
CA LYS A 68 20.38 17.57 -21.73
C LYS A 68 19.24 18.30 -22.44
N LEU A 69 18.79 19.44 -21.90
CA LEU A 69 17.72 20.23 -22.51
C LEU A 69 18.17 20.81 -23.85
N LYS A 70 19.38 21.37 -23.94
CA LYS A 70 19.95 21.87 -25.21
C LYS A 70 20.18 20.74 -26.22
N SER A 71 20.62 19.56 -25.78
CA SER A 71 20.73 18.37 -26.65
C SER A 71 19.38 17.95 -27.25
N ALA A 72 18.30 18.13 -26.51
CA ALA A 72 16.95 17.85 -26.96
C ALA A 72 16.36 18.96 -27.86
N GLN A 73 17.18 19.92 -28.30
CA GLN A 73 16.78 21.08 -29.11
C GLN A 73 15.70 21.94 -28.45
N PHE A 74 15.75 22.04 -27.12
CA PHE A 74 14.83 22.86 -26.36
C PHE A 74 15.05 24.35 -26.67
N LEU A 75 14.00 25.01 -27.18
CA LEU A 75 14.07 26.39 -27.69
C LEU A 75 13.98 27.45 -26.59
N THR A 76 13.37 27.14 -25.43
CA THR A 76 13.22 28.15 -24.37
C THR A 76 14.59 28.54 -23.80
N PRO A 77 14.85 29.84 -23.61
CA PRO A 77 16.08 30.31 -23.00
C PRO A 77 16.32 29.75 -21.59
N ILE A 78 17.57 29.46 -21.29
CA ILE A 78 18.05 28.94 -20.00
C ILE A 78 19.08 29.92 -19.42
N VAL A 79 18.84 30.37 -18.20
CA VAL A 79 19.75 31.19 -17.40
C VAL A 79 20.32 30.34 -16.26
N LEU A 80 21.64 30.25 -16.18
CA LEU A 80 22.31 29.62 -15.04
C LEU A 80 22.76 30.66 -14.03
N VAL A 81 22.36 30.50 -12.78
CA VAL A 81 22.62 31.43 -11.67
C VAL A 81 23.45 30.71 -10.61
N ASN A 82 24.72 31.05 -10.52
CA ASN A 82 25.59 30.64 -9.41
C ASN A 82 25.59 31.74 -8.34
N ARG A 83 25.14 31.43 -7.12
CA ARG A 83 25.13 32.43 -6.03
C ARG A 83 26.52 32.76 -5.53
N ASN A 84 27.43 31.80 -5.63
CA ASN A 84 28.80 31.91 -5.15
C ASN A 84 29.79 32.15 -6.29
N LYS A 85 31.08 32.05 -5.97
CA LYS A 85 32.17 32.13 -6.95
C LYS A 85 31.99 31.04 -8.02
N PRO A 86 32.16 31.38 -9.31
CA PRO A 86 32.01 30.43 -10.40
C PRO A 86 33.04 29.30 -10.29
N THR A 87 32.58 28.06 -10.43
CA THR A 87 33.46 26.90 -10.54
C THR A 87 34.13 26.88 -11.93
N PRO A 88 35.28 26.21 -12.10
CA PRO A 88 35.90 26.04 -13.42
C PRO A 88 34.94 25.43 -14.44
N ASP A 89 34.17 24.42 -14.04
CA ASP A 89 33.16 23.77 -14.88
C ASP A 89 32.09 24.76 -15.38
N PHE A 90 31.62 25.66 -14.51
CA PHE A 90 30.65 26.70 -14.87
C PHE A 90 31.20 27.70 -15.89
N ILE A 91 32.49 28.05 -15.79
CA ILE A 91 33.14 28.95 -16.74
C ILE A 91 33.34 28.23 -18.08
N ASN A 92 33.80 26.99 -18.06
CA ASN A 92 34.06 26.19 -19.25
C ASN A 92 32.80 25.96 -20.07
N HIS A 93 31.66 25.70 -19.41
CA HIS A 93 30.37 25.48 -20.07
C HIS A 93 29.90 26.67 -20.93
N LYS A 94 30.38 27.90 -20.70
CA LYS A 94 30.09 29.06 -21.57
C LYS A 94 30.63 28.90 -22.99
N HIS A 95 31.68 28.11 -23.14
CA HIS A 95 32.39 27.88 -24.39
C HIS A 95 31.98 26.58 -25.08
N GLU A 96 31.10 25.80 -24.47
CA GLU A 96 30.60 24.54 -25.04
C GLU A 96 29.50 24.78 -26.07
N GLU A 97 29.30 23.78 -26.95
CA GLU A 97 28.26 23.81 -27.98
C GLU A 97 26.85 23.82 -27.36
N LYS A 98 26.67 23.17 -26.21
CA LYS A 98 25.39 22.99 -25.52
C LYS A 98 25.23 23.94 -24.33
N ARG A 99 25.77 25.14 -24.47
CA ARG A 99 25.76 26.18 -23.45
C ARG A 99 24.36 26.71 -23.13
N ALA A 100 24.21 27.23 -21.91
CA ALA A 100 23.06 28.07 -21.53
C ALA A 100 23.11 29.41 -22.28
N ASP A 101 21.96 30.10 -22.33
CA ASP A 101 21.82 31.37 -23.06
C ASP A 101 22.39 32.54 -22.27
N ALA A 102 22.31 32.49 -20.92
CA ALA A 102 22.95 33.46 -20.07
C ALA A 102 23.45 32.87 -18.74
N TYR A 103 24.37 33.60 -18.12
CA TYR A 103 25.08 33.18 -16.92
C TYR A 103 25.18 34.34 -15.95
N VAL A 104 24.73 34.13 -14.72
CA VAL A 104 24.85 35.07 -13.62
C VAL A 104 25.66 34.39 -12.52
N PHE A 105 26.64 35.09 -11.95
CA PHE A 105 27.46 34.55 -10.86
C PHE A 105 27.79 35.62 -9.83
N ASN A 106 28.12 35.20 -8.61
CA ASN A 106 28.45 36.10 -7.49
C ASN A 106 27.35 37.13 -7.22
N CYS A 107 26.11 36.65 -7.06
CA CYS A 107 24.94 37.51 -6.93
C CYS A 107 24.80 38.00 -5.48
N GLU A 108 25.47 39.09 -5.13
CA GLU A 108 25.26 39.78 -3.85
C GLU A 108 23.92 40.54 -3.82
N SER A 109 23.39 40.90 -4.99
CA SER A 109 22.09 41.53 -5.20
C SER A 109 21.32 40.87 -6.34
N GLU A 110 20.04 41.19 -6.47
CA GLU A 110 19.14 40.66 -7.51
C GLU A 110 19.34 41.31 -8.87
N SER A 111 19.93 42.51 -8.91
CA SER A 111 20.07 43.34 -10.11
C SER A 111 20.69 42.60 -11.31
N PRO A 112 21.80 41.83 -11.16
CA PRO A 112 22.40 41.11 -12.28
C PRO A 112 21.49 40.05 -12.89
N LEU A 113 20.64 39.41 -12.07
CA LEU A 113 19.65 38.46 -12.57
C LEU A 113 18.54 39.20 -13.32
N LEU A 114 18.05 40.31 -12.77
CA LEU A 114 16.99 41.11 -13.40
C LEU A 114 17.42 41.70 -14.74
N ASP A 115 18.67 42.14 -14.86
CA ASP A 115 19.21 42.66 -16.13
C ASP A 115 19.29 41.57 -17.21
N VAL A 116 19.61 40.34 -16.83
CA VAL A 116 19.62 39.20 -17.75
C VAL A 116 18.20 38.79 -18.15
N VAL A 117 17.27 38.74 -17.19
CA VAL A 117 15.85 38.42 -17.46
C VAL A 117 15.24 39.46 -18.40
N ASP A 118 15.49 40.74 -18.13
CA ASP A 118 15.07 41.87 -18.97
C ASP A 118 15.64 41.76 -20.39
N GLY A 119 16.96 41.50 -20.52
CA GLY A 119 17.61 41.35 -21.82
C GLY A 119 17.10 40.15 -22.65
N ILE A 120 16.61 39.09 -22.01
CA ILE A 120 16.08 37.89 -22.69
C ILE A 120 14.61 38.07 -23.07
N LEU A 121 13.79 38.60 -22.16
CA LEU A 121 12.35 38.74 -22.38
C LEU A 121 11.99 40.03 -23.14
N GLY A 122 12.92 40.99 -23.24
CA GLY A 122 12.72 42.25 -23.96
C GLY A 122 11.75 43.21 -23.28
N THR A 123 11.52 43.04 -21.97
CA THR A 123 10.62 43.88 -21.16
C THR A 123 11.44 44.80 -20.25
N PRO A 124 11.79 46.03 -20.70
CA PRO A 124 12.64 46.95 -19.94
C PRO A 124 12.01 47.28 -18.60
N LEU A 125 12.58 46.73 -17.53
CA LEU A 125 12.18 47.06 -16.17
C LEU A 125 12.68 48.48 -15.85
N PRO A 126 11.83 49.39 -15.34
CA PRO A 126 12.26 50.74 -14.98
C PRO A 126 13.45 50.70 -14.01
N PRO A 127 14.50 51.54 -14.21
CA PRO A 127 15.68 51.55 -13.34
C PRO A 127 15.34 51.74 -11.85
N GLU A 128 14.27 52.47 -11.55
CA GLU A 128 13.77 52.71 -10.20
C GLU A 128 13.30 51.42 -9.50
N MET A 129 12.78 50.46 -10.26
CA MET A 129 12.41 49.13 -9.75
C MET A 129 13.63 48.22 -9.56
N LYS A 130 14.71 48.48 -10.31
CA LYS A 130 16.02 47.80 -10.15
C LYS A 130 16.83 48.37 -8.98
N LEU A 131 16.65 49.65 -8.65
CA LEU A 131 17.38 50.39 -7.60
C LEU A 131 16.74 50.30 -6.21
N SER A 132 15.54 49.74 -6.08
CA SER A 132 14.75 49.77 -4.84
C SER A 132 15.28 48.90 -3.68
N THR A 133 16.38 48.17 -3.83
CA THR A 133 16.86 47.26 -2.77
C THR A 133 18.18 47.64 -2.11
N GLY A 134 18.84 48.76 -2.46
CA GLY A 134 20.23 48.96 -1.97
C GLY A 134 20.88 50.33 -1.89
N SER A 135 20.17 51.47 -1.84
CA SER A 135 20.83 52.79 -1.68
C SER A 135 20.43 53.53 -0.41
N PHE A 136 21.17 53.27 0.67
CA PHE A 136 21.22 54.15 1.84
C PHE A 136 21.86 55.49 1.44
N ARG A 137 21.05 56.53 1.26
CA ARG A 137 21.51 57.91 1.51
C ARG A 137 21.74 58.05 3.02
N SER A 138 22.73 58.87 3.39
CA SER A 138 23.07 59.17 4.79
C SER A 138 21.81 59.39 5.63
N PRO A 139 21.67 58.69 6.77
CA PRO A 139 20.39 58.61 7.46
C PRO A 139 20.02 59.96 8.09
N ASP A 140 18.83 60.44 7.73
CA ASP A 140 18.16 61.58 8.35
C ASP A 140 18.09 61.38 9.88
N PRO A 141 18.20 62.40 10.75
CA PRO A 141 18.17 62.22 12.20
C PRO A 141 16.89 61.52 12.71
N GLU A 142 15.74 61.76 12.07
CA GLU A 142 14.49 61.04 12.34
C GLU A 142 14.55 59.56 11.93
N PHE A 143 15.35 59.22 10.91
CA PHE A 143 15.55 57.85 10.47
C PHE A 143 16.49 57.09 11.40
N LEU A 144 17.51 57.75 11.97
CA LEU A 144 18.35 57.18 13.03
C LEU A 144 17.55 56.89 14.31
N GLU A 145 16.62 57.77 14.69
CA GLU A 145 15.75 57.55 15.83
C GLU A 145 14.76 56.39 15.59
N LYS A 146 14.23 56.27 14.35
CA LYS A 146 13.44 55.11 13.94
C LYS A 146 14.25 53.82 13.93
N ILE A 147 15.48 53.82 13.42
CA ILE A 147 16.36 52.65 13.46
C ILE A 147 16.59 52.22 14.91
N LYS A 148 16.89 53.15 15.81
CA LYS A 148 17.11 52.84 17.22
C LYS A 148 15.85 52.25 17.88
N ASN A 149 14.67 52.81 17.58
CA ASN A 149 13.40 52.23 18.04
C ASN A 149 13.15 50.83 17.46
N TYR A 150 13.50 50.58 16.20
CA TYR A 150 13.42 49.24 15.60
C TYR A 150 14.45 48.28 16.20
N GLU A 151 15.66 48.73 16.50
CA GLU A 151 16.68 47.94 17.20
C GLU A 151 16.23 47.53 18.60
N ASP A 152 15.62 48.46 19.34
CA ASP A 152 15.03 48.19 20.66
C ASP A 152 13.83 47.22 20.56
N GLN A 153 12.98 47.38 19.54
CA GLN A 153 11.87 46.45 19.27
C GLN A 153 12.39 45.05 18.88
N VAL A 154 13.37 44.97 17.98
CA VAL A 154 14.00 43.70 17.58
C VAL A 154 14.69 43.04 18.78
N SER A 155 15.33 43.82 19.65
CA SER A 155 15.91 43.34 20.90
C SER A 155 14.84 42.75 21.83
N SER A 156 13.71 43.44 22.02
CA SER A 156 12.60 42.91 22.82
C SER A 156 11.96 41.65 22.22
N LEU A 157 11.76 41.61 20.90
CA LEU A 157 11.20 40.47 20.19
C LEU A 157 12.14 39.27 20.20
N ASN A 158 13.45 39.49 20.09
CA ASN A 158 14.45 38.43 20.22
C ASN A 158 14.47 37.85 21.63
N LYS A 159 14.31 38.68 22.65
CA LYS A 159 14.20 38.23 24.04
C LYS A 159 12.94 37.40 24.26
N GLU A 160 11.79 37.84 23.74
CA GLU A 160 10.53 37.10 23.82
C GLU A 160 10.59 35.78 23.04
N LEU A 161 11.24 35.75 21.87
CA LEU A 161 11.51 34.53 21.12
C LEU A 161 12.38 33.55 21.91
N GLU A 162 13.39 34.04 22.62
CA GLU A 162 14.26 33.21 23.44
C GLU A 162 13.51 32.65 24.66
N ASP A 163 12.67 33.46 25.32
CA ASP A 163 11.82 33.01 26.42
C ASP A 163 10.80 31.95 25.95
N LEU A 164 10.19 32.15 24.77
CA LEU A 164 9.29 31.18 24.14
C LEU A 164 10.01 29.88 23.76
N ARG A 165 11.24 29.96 23.24
CA ARG A 165 12.06 28.78 22.93
C ARG A 165 12.41 27.99 24.20
N GLN A 166 12.75 28.70 25.28
CA GLN A 166 13.00 28.05 26.57
C GLN A 166 11.74 27.39 27.12
N ALA A 167 10.59 28.05 27.05
CA ALA A 167 9.30 27.48 27.46
C ALA A 167 8.93 26.24 26.63
N SER A 168 9.14 26.27 25.31
CA SER A 168 8.95 25.12 24.42
C SER A 168 9.85 23.96 24.80
N SER A 169 11.14 24.21 25.08
CA SER A 169 12.08 23.18 25.51
C SER A 169 11.67 22.49 26.81
N VAL A 170 11.09 23.25 27.76
CA VAL A 170 10.55 22.68 29.01
C VAL A 170 9.32 21.81 28.74
N MET A 171 8.41 22.26 27.88
CA MET A 171 7.24 21.47 27.45
C MET A 171 7.66 20.17 26.75
N ASP A 172 8.65 20.22 25.85
CA ASP A 172 9.16 19.04 25.15
C ASP A 172 9.77 18.02 26.12
N LYS A 173 10.54 18.49 27.12
CA LYS A 173 11.08 17.63 28.18
C LYS A 173 9.96 17.00 29.03
N ALA A 174 8.90 17.73 29.34
CA ALA A 174 7.75 17.20 30.07
C ALA A 174 6.98 16.15 29.26
N LEU A 175 6.77 16.40 27.96
CA LEU A 175 6.18 15.45 27.02
C LEU A 175 7.03 14.19 26.87
N GLU A 176 8.35 14.33 26.78
CA GLU A 176 9.27 13.21 26.67
C GLU A 176 9.32 12.39 27.96
N ALA A 177 9.30 13.03 29.13
CA ALA A 177 9.19 12.35 30.42
C ALA A 177 7.87 11.55 30.53
N GLN A 178 6.75 12.14 30.10
CA GLN A 178 5.46 11.46 30.08
C GLN A 178 5.48 10.26 29.11
N ARG A 179 6.02 10.44 27.90
CA ARG A 179 6.19 9.36 26.92
C ARG A 179 7.06 8.23 27.48
N ASN A 180 8.18 8.56 28.11
CA ASN A 180 9.09 7.58 28.71
C ASN A 180 8.47 6.85 29.90
N PHE A 181 7.52 7.46 30.61
CA PHE A 181 6.80 6.82 31.70
C PHE A 181 5.73 5.83 31.21
N TYR A 182 4.92 6.22 30.22
CA TYR A 182 3.79 5.41 29.76
C TYR A 182 4.16 4.36 28.71
N LYS A 183 5.10 4.66 27.81
CA LYS A 183 5.53 3.74 26.74
C LYS A 183 5.96 2.36 27.25
N PRO A 184 6.80 2.21 28.29
CA PRO A 184 7.15 0.89 28.80
C PRO A 184 5.97 0.17 29.44
N LYS A 185 5.07 0.88 30.13
CA LYS A 185 3.86 0.29 30.73
C LYS A 185 2.90 -0.24 29.66
N LEU A 186 2.66 0.55 28.62
CA LEU A 186 1.83 0.15 27.48
C LEU A 186 2.44 -1.05 26.74
N LYS A 187 3.77 -1.05 26.57
CA LYS A 187 4.47 -2.19 25.96
C LYS A 187 4.34 -3.46 26.81
N ALA A 188 4.56 -3.37 28.12
CA ALA A 188 4.42 -4.51 29.03
C ALA A 188 2.98 -5.06 29.06
N LEU A 189 1.97 -4.19 28.99
CA LEU A 189 0.57 -4.60 28.94
C LEU A 189 0.25 -5.32 27.63
N LEU A 190 0.73 -4.78 26.49
CA LEU A 190 0.56 -5.41 25.18
C LEU A 190 1.24 -6.78 25.10
N ASP A 191 2.48 -6.87 25.60
CA ASP A 191 3.23 -8.13 25.65
C ASP A 191 2.52 -9.15 26.57
N GLY A 192 1.98 -8.70 27.71
CA GLY A 192 1.18 -9.55 28.61
C GLY A 192 -0.09 -10.09 27.96
N GLN A 193 -0.86 -9.24 27.26
CA GLN A 193 -2.04 -9.67 26.51
C GLN A 193 -1.69 -10.66 25.39
N LYS A 194 -0.57 -10.43 24.69
CA LYS A 194 -0.11 -11.32 23.63
C LYS A 194 0.21 -12.71 24.16
N VAL A 195 0.90 -12.80 25.30
CA VAL A 195 1.20 -14.08 25.96
C VAL A 195 -0.08 -14.79 26.39
N GLN A 196 -1.04 -14.08 27.02
CA GLN A 196 -2.32 -14.66 27.42
C GLN A 196 -3.08 -15.24 26.22
N LEU A 197 -3.19 -14.49 25.12
CA LEU A 197 -3.85 -14.94 23.90
C LEU A 197 -3.15 -16.15 23.27
N GLN A 198 -1.81 -16.19 23.29
CA GLN A 198 -1.06 -17.36 22.83
C GLN A 198 -1.36 -18.60 23.67
N THR A 199 -1.34 -18.49 25.00
CA THR A 199 -1.65 -19.61 25.90
C THR A 199 -3.09 -20.09 25.74
N GLU A 200 -4.06 -19.17 25.59
CA GLU A 200 -5.46 -19.55 25.33
C GLU A 200 -5.62 -20.25 23.98
N THR A 201 -4.91 -19.78 22.94
CA THR A 201 -4.92 -20.39 21.62
C THR A 201 -4.36 -21.82 21.66
N GLU A 202 -3.25 -22.04 22.35
CA GLU A 202 -2.67 -23.38 22.52
C GLU A 202 -3.60 -24.30 23.32
N ARG A 203 -4.21 -23.79 24.39
CA ARG A 203 -5.20 -24.54 25.17
C ARG A 203 -6.41 -24.94 24.33
N LEU A 204 -6.91 -24.05 23.48
CA LEU A 204 -8.02 -24.33 22.58
C LEU A 204 -7.63 -25.34 21.50
N LYS A 205 -6.43 -25.24 20.92
CA LYS A 205 -5.91 -26.24 19.97
C LYS A 205 -5.83 -27.62 20.61
N PHE A 206 -5.33 -27.71 21.84
CA PHE A 206 -5.25 -28.98 22.55
C PHE A 206 -6.65 -29.60 22.77
N LYS A 207 -7.62 -28.80 23.23
CA LYS A 207 -9.02 -29.26 23.38
C LYS A 207 -9.64 -29.70 22.06
N LEU A 208 -9.34 -28.99 20.98
CA LEU A 208 -9.83 -29.32 19.65
C LEU A 208 -9.27 -30.68 19.20
N SER A 209 -7.97 -30.91 19.37
CA SER A 209 -7.35 -32.21 19.08
C SER A 209 -7.91 -33.35 19.96
N GLU A 210 -8.23 -33.08 21.23
CA GLU A 210 -8.89 -34.06 22.11
C GLU A 210 -10.29 -34.44 21.60
N ILE A 211 -11.05 -33.45 21.10
CA ILE A 211 -12.37 -33.69 20.51
C ILE A 211 -12.25 -34.46 19.19
N GLU A 212 -11.29 -34.11 18.33
CA GLU A 212 -11.03 -34.81 17.07
C GLU A 212 -10.68 -36.29 17.31
N ALA A 213 -9.83 -36.58 18.30
CA ALA A 213 -9.52 -37.96 18.67
C ALA A 213 -10.77 -38.73 19.12
N LYS A 214 -11.60 -38.13 19.98
CA LYS A 214 -12.87 -38.74 20.42
C LYS A 214 -13.85 -38.94 19.27
N LEU A 215 -13.86 -38.07 18.26
CA LEU A 215 -14.69 -38.23 17.07
C LEU A 215 -14.21 -39.40 16.23
N LEU A 216 -12.90 -39.53 16.01
CA LEU A 216 -12.32 -40.67 15.29
C LEU A 216 -12.64 -42.01 15.98
N ASP A 217 -12.51 -42.07 17.31
CA ASP A 217 -12.88 -43.27 18.07
C ASP A 217 -14.37 -43.61 17.93
N ARG A 218 -15.25 -42.59 17.95
CA ARG A 218 -16.69 -42.77 17.74
C ARG A 218 -17.02 -43.22 16.32
N GLU A 219 -16.35 -42.66 15.32
CA GLU A 219 -16.52 -43.07 13.92
C GLU A 219 -16.09 -44.53 13.70
N ALA A 220 -14.97 -44.94 14.28
CA ALA A 220 -14.54 -46.34 14.26
C ALA A 220 -15.60 -47.24 14.91
N ARG A 221 -16.12 -46.85 16.07
CA ARG A 221 -17.16 -47.60 16.77
C ARG A 221 -18.47 -47.71 15.99
N ILE A 222 -18.86 -46.64 15.29
CA ILE A 222 -20.06 -46.66 14.42
C ILE A 222 -19.86 -47.67 13.29
N LYS A 223 -18.69 -47.68 12.63
CA LYS A 223 -18.38 -48.65 11.56
C LYS A 223 -18.43 -50.09 12.06
N GLU A 224 -17.91 -50.36 13.26
CA GLU A 224 -18.02 -51.69 13.88
C GLU A 224 -19.48 -52.10 14.09
N LEU A 225 -20.31 -51.20 14.63
CA LEU A 225 -21.73 -51.46 14.86
C LEU A 225 -22.50 -51.67 13.55
N GLU A 226 -22.20 -50.92 12.51
CA GLU A 226 -22.76 -51.11 11.17
C GLU A 226 -22.39 -52.48 10.59
N GLN A 227 -21.15 -52.92 10.77
CA GLN A 227 -20.71 -54.25 10.35
C GLN A 227 -21.44 -55.36 11.11
N VAL A 228 -21.62 -55.20 12.43
CA VAL A 228 -22.40 -56.13 13.25
C VAL A 228 -23.86 -56.18 12.79
N LYS A 229 -24.47 -55.02 12.54
CA LYS A 229 -25.84 -54.91 12.01
C LYS A 229 -25.98 -55.67 10.70
N ASN A 230 -25.11 -55.41 9.72
CA ASN A 230 -25.12 -56.08 8.42
C ASN A 230 -24.94 -57.60 8.53
N ASN A 231 -24.07 -58.05 9.44
CA ASN A 231 -23.89 -59.48 9.70
C ASN A 231 -25.14 -60.12 10.32
N ASN A 232 -25.82 -59.41 11.22
CA ASN A 232 -27.04 -59.89 11.84
C ASN A 232 -28.21 -59.92 10.85
N GLU A 233 -28.36 -58.91 10.00
CA GLU A 233 -29.35 -58.90 8.91
C GLU A 233 -29.14 -60.12 8.00
N ARG A 234 -27.91 -60.37 7.55
CA ARG A 234 -27.59 -61.58 6.75
C ARG A 234 -27.90 -62.89 7.48
N LYS A 235 -27.70 -62.95 8.80
CA LYS A 235 -28.04 -64.15 9.60
C LYS A 235 -29.55 -64.33 9.67
N ILE A 236 -30.30 -63.25 9.88
CA ILE A 236 -31.77 -63.27 9.89
C ILE A 236 -32.30 -63.73 8.53
N ASP A 237 -31.79 -63.18 7.43
CA ASP A 237 -32.19 -63.58 6.07
C ASP A 237 -31.97 -65.09 5.84
N LYS A 238 -30.84 -65.64 6.29
CA LYS A 238 -30.56 -67.08 6.21
C LYS A 238 -31.55 -67.92 7.02
N ILE A 239 -31.90 -67.47 8.23
CA ILE A 239 -32.88 -68.14 9.09
C ILE A 239 -34.25 -68.12 8.42
N VAL A 240 -34.68 -66.96 7.91
CA VAL A 240 -35.95 -66.80 7.20
C VAL A 240 -36.02 -67.70 5.96
N ALA A 241 -34.97 -67.71 5.14
CA ALA A 241 -34.90 -68.57 3.96
C ALA A 241 -34.93 -70.07 4.32
N SER A 242 -34.21 -70.47 5.38
CA SER A 242 -34.24 -71.85 5.89
C SER A 242 -35.64 -72.25 6.37
N HIS A 243 -36.30 -71.35 7.12
CA HIS A 243 -37.65 -71.58 7.64
C HIS A 243 -38.67 -71.67 6.50
N GLN A 244 -38.61 -70.79 5.49
CA GLN A 244 -39.46 -70.87 4.29
C GLN A 244 -39.25 -72.19 3.53
N LYS A 245 -37.99 -72.63 3.37
CA LYS A 245 -37.68 -73.92 2.74
C LYS A 245 -38.26 -75.10 3.55
N ALA A 246 -38.11 -75.08 4.88
CA ALA A 246 -38.67 -76.09 5.76
C ALA A 246 -40.22 -76.13 5.67
N GLN A 247 -40.87 -74.96 5.68
CA GLN A 247 -42.32 -74.87 5.49
C GLN A 247 -42.77 -75.41 4.13
N GLN A 248 -42.03 -75.09 3.05
CA GLN A 248 -42.33 -75.61 1.72
C GLN A 248 -42.15 -77.13 1.65
N ASN A 249 -41.07 -77.68 2.21
CA ASN A 249 -40.85 -79.11 2.29
C ASN A 249 -41.97 -79.82 3.08
N LEU A 250 -42.44 -79.21 4.17
CA LEU A 250 -43.54 -79.73 4.97
C LEU A 250 -44.85 -79.76 4.16
N ARG A 251 -45.14 -78.70 3.38
CA ARG A 251 -46.30 -78.66 2.47
C ARG A 251 -46.23 -79.77 1.43
N VAL A 252 -45.07 -79.93 0.77
CA VAL A 252 -44.83 -80.99 -0.21
C VAL A 252 -45.02 -82.37 0.42
N PHE A 253 -44.44 -82.61 1.60
CA PHE A 253 -44.60 -83.87 2.34
C PHE A 253 -46.06 -84.20 2.63
N TYR A 254 -46.84 -83.24 3.14
CA TYR A 254 -48.27 -83.48 3.41
C TYR A 254 -49.08 -83.70 2.14
N GLN A 255 -48.79 -82.96 1.05
CA GLN A 255 -49.43 -83.20 -0.25
C GLN A 255 -49.12 -84.60 -0.80
N GLU A 256 -47.86 -85.03 -0.72
CA GLU A 256 -47.42 -86.37 -1.09
C GLU A 256 -48.13 -87.45 -0.27
N LYS A 257 -48.22 -87.25 1.05
CA LYS A 257 -48.88 -88.19 1.96
C LYS A 257 -50.39 -88.29 1.70
N ILE A 258 -51.07 -87.16 1.44
CA ILE A 258 -52.48 -87.16 1.02
C ILE A 258 -52.64 -87.91 -0.30
N ARG A 259 -51.76 -87.67 -1.29
CA ARG A 259 -51.77 -88.38 -2.57
C ARG A 259 -51.61 -89.88 -2.39
N GLN A 260 -50.62 -90.31 -1.62
CA GLN A 260 -50.36 -91.73 -1.32
C GLN A 260 -51.57 -92.39 -0.63
N LEU A 261 -52.15 -91.74 0.37
CA LEU A 261 -53.35 -92.26 1.04
C LEU A 261 -54.55 -92.35 0.07
N GLY A 262 -54.72 -91.36 -0.82
CA GLY A 262 -55.73 -91.41 -1.88
C GLY A 262 -55.52 -92.56 -2.87
N ASP A 263 -54.28 -92.81 -3.28
CA ASP A 263 -53.92 -93.89 -4.20
C ASP A 263 -54.07 -95.27 -3.52
N SER A 264 -53.70 -95.40 -2.25
CA SER A 264 -53.93 -96.61 -1.45
C SER A 264 -55.42 -96.88 -1.23
N ALA A 265 -56.24 -95.84 -0.97
CA ALA A 265 -57.68 -95.99 -0.86
C ALA A 265 -58.32 -96.44 -2.18
N LYS A 266 -57.85 -95.92 -3.32
CA LYS A 266 -58.29 -96.38 -4.66
C LYS A 266 -57.91 -97.85 -4.92
N LYS A 267 -56.67 -98.25 -4.59
CA LYS A 267 -56.24 -99.66 -4.71
C LYS A 267 -57.00 -100.60 -3.77
N ALA A 268 -57.42 -100.15 -2.59
CA ALA A 268 -58.23 -100.96 -1.68
C ALA A 268 -59.70 -101.13 -2.15
N LEU A 269 -60.18 -100.24 -3.01
CA LEU A 269 -61.49 -100.32 -3.67
C LEU A 269 -61.46 -101.16 -4.96
N GLU A 270 -60.27 -101.45 -5.50
CA GLU A 270 -60.06 -102.45 -6.55
C GLU A 270 -60.06 -103.85 -5.92
N ILE A 271 -61.26 -104.41 -5.68
CA ILE A 271 -61.43 -105.85 -5.38
C ILE A 271 -60.92 -106.63 -6.60
N PRO A 272 -60.10 -107.69 -6.46
CA PRO A 272 -59.78 -108.54 -7.60
C PRO A 272 -61.08 -109.21 -8.08
N ALA A 273 -61.50 -108.87 -9.29
CA ALA A 273 -62.49 -109.62 -10.06
C ALA A 273 -61.88 -110.98 -10.42
N ALA A 274 -61.83 -111.89 -9.45
CA ALA A 274 -61.46 -113.29 -9.62
C ALA A 274 -62.32 -114.13 -8.67
N LEU A 275 -63.57 -114.35 -9.07
CA LEU A 275 -64.44 -115.45 -8.67
C LEU A 275 -65.72 -115.33 -9.53
N GLU A 276 -65.61 -115.70 -10.80
CA GLU A 276 -66.79 -116.17 -11.53
C GLU A 276 -67.15 -117.56 -10.98
N PRO A 277 -68.40 -117.82 -10.55
CA PRO A 277 -68.83 -119.16 -10.22
C PRO A 277 -69.10 -119.92 -11.52
N GLU A 278 -68.48 -121.09 -11.67
CA GLU A 278 -68.95 -122.11 -12.60
C GLU A 278 -70.41 -122.43 -12.27
N LEU A 279 -71.30 -122.09 -13.20
CA LEU A 279 -72.67 -122.56 -13.21
C LEU A 279 -72.73 -123.80 -14.10
N ASP A 280 -72.60 -124.96 -13.47
CA ASP A 280 -73.18 -126.21 -13.96
C ASP A 280 -74.70 -126.06 -14.04
N SER A 281 -75.30 -126.32 -15.21
CA SER A 281 -76.45 -127.24 -15.35
C SER A 281 -77.04 -127.27 -16.78
N ASN A 282 -77.00 -128.48 -17.35
CA ASN A 282 -77.91 -129.11 -18.33
C ASN A 282 -78.13 -128.50 -19.72
#